data_AF-A0A3R7YJP0-F1
#
_entry.id   AF-A0A3R7YJP0-F1
#
_cell.length_a   1.000
_cell.length_b   1.000
_cell.length_c   1.000
_cell.angle_alpha   90.00
_cell.angle_beta   90.00
_cell.angle_gamma   90.00
#
_symmetry.space_group_name_H-M   'P 1'
#
loop_
_entity.id
_entity.type
_entity.pdbx_description
1 polymer ?
#
loop_
_entity_poly.entity_id
_entity_poly.type
_entity_poly.pdbx_seq_one_letter_code
_entity_poly.pdbx_strand_id
1 'polypeptide(L)'
;MHPVGIVSVLVAAVAGATNYPPYQVPSFDLNTITTDGQHALVRALETSGIVAVRGIPDFEATRLAYLHTATDCAASAHDLDQLLKKELVDGTQRRTFSMNMQGLNDQVAERCPAFAIAHARYASTIDTATAQFAKTLDGINKDLTSDLLAPIVQEGLHLDHFHAYAKPAVTTTNAPHHRLSLELHADAGLMIVFAKSHFFTETTNGKLEQATEDKAGGLVIELDGSLVRPTLKDDELYFMAGEGLQHWGQFGHKFHPVVHGMVMPADVHGSPEVVRAFAGRMLLLPAQTIMRNTGVTFGEYTKATTRHLKSEASSGEESVMSLACPVGRVLRASDSSCTLSIWSPGPGSTATKEECMRQCNIWGHADEAQLCLDMKC
;
A
#
# COMPACT_ATOMS: atom_id res chain seq x y z
N MET A 1 50.33 32.08 36.66
CA MET A 1 48.88 31.80 36.56
C MET A 1 48.38 32.45 35.29
N HIS A 2 48.10 31.65 34.25
CA HIS A 2 47.50 32.08 32.99
C HIS A 2 46.25 31.25 32.77
N PRO A 3 45.10 31.85 32.43
CA PRO A 3 43.86 31.10 32.28
C PRO A 3 43.86 30.34 30.95
N VAL A 4 43.57 29.04 31.03
CA VAL A 4 43.31 28.19 29.86
C VAL A 4 41.90 28.49 29.39
N GLY A 5 41.76 29.05 28.19
CA GLY A 5 40.48 29.26 27.53
C GLY A 5 39.92 27.93 27.04
N ILE A 6 38.74 27.56 27.54
CA ILE A 6 37.96 26.43 27.02
C ILE A 6 37.31 26.90 25.72
N VAL A 7 37.77 26.35 24.60
CA VAL A 7 37.09 26.48 23.31
C VAL A 7 35.91 25.51 23.31
N SER A 8 34.70 26.02 23.56
CA SER A 8 33.47 25.24 23.33
C SER A 8 33.26 25.07 21.84
N VAL A 9 33.53 23.86 21.33
CA VAL A 9 33.09 23.44 20.00
C VAL A 9 31.59 23.19 20.08
N LEU A 10 30.81 24.13 19.54
CA LEU A 10 29.39 23.91 19.23
C LEU A 10 29.30 22.82 18.17
N VAL A 11 29.00 21.58 18.60
CA VAL A 11 28.52 20.55 17.69
C VAL A 11 27.11 20.94 17.29
N ALA A 12 26.97 21.54 16.12
CA ALA A 12 25.67 21.73 15.50
C ALA A 12 25.05 20.34 15.26
N ALA A 13 23.98 20.03 15.98
CA ALA A 13 23.16 18.88 15.70
C ALA A 13 22.52 19.10 14.32
N VAL A 14 23.05 18.45 13.29
CA VAL A 14 22.41 18.37 11.98
C VAL A 14 21.15 17.53 12.20
N ALA A 15 20.00 18.18 12.21
CA ALA A 15 18.71 17.51 12.12
C ALA A 15 18.70 16.70 10.82
N GLY A 16 18.88 15.39 10.94
CA GLY A 16 19.06 14.49 9.80
C GLY A 16 17.75 14.32 9.04
N ALA A 17 17.63 14.97 7.88
CA ALA A 17 16.81 14.43 6.82
C ALA A 17 17.29 13.00 6.53
N THR A 18 16.42 12.00 6.62
CA THR A 18 16.72 10.62 6.28
C THR A 18 16.96 10.53 4.77
N ASN A 19 18.19 10.82 4.35
CA ASN A 19 18.55 10.95 2.94
C ASN A 19 18.90 9.57 2.38
N TYR A 20 17.88 8.81 1.97
CA TYR A 20 18.06 7.54 1.26
C TYR A 20 18.64 7.81 -0.14
N PRO A 21 19.69 7.09 -0.57
CA PRO A 21 20.24 7.24 -1.91
C PRO A 21 19.16 7.03 -2.99
N PRO A 22 19.12 7.84 -4.05
CA PRO A 22 18.16 7.64 -5.12
C PRO A 22 18.48 6.37 -5.90
N TYR A 23 17.44 5.62 -6.27
CA TYR A 23 17.50 4.49 -7.18
C TYR A 23 16.65 4.79 -8.41
N GLN A 24 17.23 4.71 -9.60
CA GLN A 24 16.49 4.90 -10.84
C GLN A 24 15.76 3.61 -11.20
N VAL A 25 14.43 3.63 -11.13
CA VAL A 25 13.62 2.47 -11.54
C VAL A 25 13.77 2.27 -13.06
N PRO A 26 14.10 1.04 -13.52
CA PRO A 26 14.12 0.72 -14.95
C PRO A 26 12.73 0.89 -15.58
N SER A 27 12.65 1.64 -16.69
CA SER A 27 11.39 2.03 -17.33
C SER A 27 11.30 1.51 -18.76
N PHE A 28 10.17 0.89 -19.10
CA PHE A 28 9.92 0.20 -20.36
C PHE A 28 8.66 0.72 -21.03
N ASP A 29 8.70 0.90 -22.35
CA ASP A 29 7.52 1.17 -23.16
C ASP A 29 7.05 -0.14 -23.80
N LEU A 30 5.95 -0.69 -23.29
CA LEU A 30 5.45 -2.00 -23.72
C LEU A 30 4.85 -1.98 -25.13
N ASN A 31 4.58 -0.81 -25.70
CA ASN A 31 4.09 -0.69 -27.08
C ASN A 31 5.23 -0.85 -28.10
N THR A 32 6.47 -0.59 -27.69
CA THR A 32 7.65 -0.57 -28.55
C THR A 32 8.77 -1.50 -28.05
N ILE A 33 8.47 -2.36 -27.07
CA ILE A 33 9.47 -3.22 -26.43
C ILE A 33 10.03 -4.25 -27.42
N THR A 34 11.37 -4.32 -27.49
CA THR A 34 12.08 -5.34 -28.28
C THR A 34 12.28 -6.62 -27.46
N THR A 35 12.72 -7.71 -28.10
CA THR A 35 13.10 -8.94 -27.39
C THR A 35 14.21 -8.69 -26.35
N ASP A 36 15.21 -7.86 -26.65
CA ASP A 36 16.24 -7.50 -25.68
C ASP A 36 15.67 -6.69 -24.51
N GLY A 37 14.72 -5.78 -24.80
CA GLY A 37 14.00 -5.00 -23.79
C GLY A 37 13.15 -5.88 -22.87
N GLN A 38 12.49 -6.90 -23.43
CA GLN A 38 11.76 -7.92 -22.70
C GLN A 38 12.67 -8.68 -21.72
N HIS A 39 13.82 -9.15 -22.18
CA HIS A 39 14.79 -9.81 -21.29
C HIS A 39 15.36 -8.85 -20.23
N ALA A 40 15.54 -7.57 -20.56
CA ALA A 40 15.95 -6.56 -19.59
C ALA A 40 14.89 -6.29 -18.53
N LEU A 41 13.61 -6.30 -18.90
CA LEU A 41 12.47 -6.19 -17.98
C LEU A 41 12.47 -7.33 -16.97
N VAL A 42 12.60 -8.58 -17.43
CA VAL A 42 12.68 -9.75 -16.54
C VAL A 42 13.88 -9.63 -15.60
N ARG A 43 15.07 -9.32 -16.12
CA ARG A 43 16.27 -9.15 -15.27
C ARG A 43 16.09 -8.06 -14.21
N ALA A 44 15.39 -6.97 -14.53
CA ALA A 44 15.12 -5.90 -13.56
C ALA A 44 14.19 -6.38 -12.43
N LEU A 45 13.19 -7.21 -12.73
CA LEU A 45 12.32 -7.84 -11.73
C LEU A 45 13.04 -8.93 -10.92
N GLU A 46 13.97 -9.67 -11.51
CA GLU A 46 14.80 -10.64 -10.77
C GLU A 46 15.83 -9.97 -9.86
N THR A 47 16.32 -8.79 -10.24
CA THR A 47 17.37 -8.07 -9.50
C THR A 47 16.79 -7.16 -8.42
N SER A 48 15.82 -6.32 -8.79
CA SER A 48 15.29 -5.27 -7.91
C SER A 48 13.83 -5.43 -7.57
N GLY A 49 13.11 -6.32 -8.26
CA GLY A 49 11.69 -6.56 -8.05
C GLY A 49 10.77 -5.43 -8.47
N ILE A 50 11.28 -4.28 -8.95
CA ILE A 50 10.49 -3.12 -9.36
C ILE A 50 10.85 -2.67 -10.77
N VAL A 51 9.84 -2.38 -11.58
CA VAL A 51 9.97 -1.77 -12.91
C VAL A 51 8.89 -0.71 -13.12
N ALA A 52 9.11 0.16 -14.09
CA ALA A 52 8.14 1.15 -14.55
C ALA A 52 7.69 0.85 -15.99
N VAL A 53 6.43 1.15 -16.28
CA VAL A 53 5.84 1.12 -17.61
C VAL A 53 5.48 2.56 -18.00
N ARG A 54 6.04 3.01 -19.12
CA ARG A 54 5.81 4.35 -19.70
C ARG A 54 5.03 4.26 -21.00
N GLY A 55 4.59 5.41 -21.52
CA GLY A 55 3.82 5.48 -22.76
C GLY A 55 2.36 5.08 -22.60
N ILE A 56 1.81 5.20 -21.38
CA ILE A 56 0.38 4.99 -21.11
C ILE A 56 -0.35 6.31 -21.44
N PRO A 57 -1.30 6.30 -22.40
CA PRO A 57 -2.03 7.51 -22.79
C PRO A 57 -2.75 8.19 -21.61
N ASP A 58 -2.63 9.51 -21.51
CA ASP A 58 -3.28 10.35 -20.49
C ASP A 58 -3.06 9.91 -19.02
N PHE A 59 -2.03 9.12 -18.74
CA PHE A 59 -1.88 8.49 -17.42
C PHE A 59 -1.66 9.50 -16.31
N GLU A 60 -0.80 10.50 -16.53
CA GLU A 60 -0.51 11.52 -15.52
C GLU A 60 -1.78 12.25 -15.06
N ALA A 61 -2.59 12.70 -16.02
CA ALA A 61 -3.85 13.40 -15.76
C ALA A 61 -4.89 12.48 -15.10
N THR A 62 -4.99 11.24 -15.57
CA THR A 62 -5.91 10.22 -15.01
C THR A 62 -5.56 9.90 -13.56
N ARG A 63 -4.28 9.68 -13.28
CA ARG A 63 -3.73 9.45 -11.94
C ARG A 63 -3.99 10.64 -11.02
N LEU A 64 -3.69 11.88 -11.46
CA LEU A 64 -3.87 13.06 -10.62
C LEU A 64 -5.36 13.28 -10.28
N ALA A 65 -6.25 13.12 -11.26
CA ALA A 65 -7.69 13.22 -11.04
C ALA A 65 -8.19 12.17 -10.03
N TYR A 66 -7.71 10.93 -10.13
CA TYR A 66 -8.05 9.87 -9.17
C TYR A 66 -7.56 10.20 -7.76
N LEU A 67 -6.27 10.51 -7.61
CA LEU A 67 -5.69 10.83 -6.30
C LEU A 67 -6.36 12.06 -5.65
N HIS A 68 -6.66 13.10 -6.43
CA HIS A 68 -7.32 14.30 -5.93
C HIS A 68 -8.73 14.01 -5.44
N THR A 69 -9.58 13.44 -6.30
CA THR A 69 -10.99 13.18 -5.96
C THR A 69 -11.16 12.15 -4.83
N ALA A 70 -10.26 11.16 -4.75
CA ALA A 70 -10.22 10.21 -3.65
C ALA A 70 -9.84 10.89 -2.31
N THR A 71 -8.87 11.81 -2.36
CA THR A 71 -8.45 12.58 -1.18
C THR A 71 -9.55 13.53 -0.72
N ASP A 72 -10.22 14.22 -1.66
CA ASP A 72 -11.37 15.07 -1.37
C ASP A 72 -12.50 14.26 -0.70
N CYS A 73 -12.78 13.07 -1.21
CA CYS A 73 -13.78 12.18 -0.63
C CYS A 73 -13.38 11.74 0.79
N ALA A 74 -12.12 11.32 0.99
CA ALA A 74 -11.62 10.91 2.30
C ALA A 74 -11.57 12.05 3.33
N ALA A 75 -11.52 13.31 2.90
CA ALA A 75 -11.62 14.48 3.77
C ALA A 75 -13.07 14.85 4.09
N SER A 76 -13.93 14.90 3.08
CA SER A 76 -15.32 15.36 3.22
C SER A 76 -16.27 14.32 3.82
N ALA A 77 -16.04 13.03 3.56
CA ALA A 77 -16.91 11.92 3.93
C ALA A 77 -16.27 11.06 5.03
N HIS A 78 -15.82 11.71 6.11
CA HIS A 78 -15.13 11.09 7.25
C HIS A 78 -16.02 10.14 8.06
N ASP A 79 -17.34 10.19 7.86
CA ASP A 79 -18.38 9.38 8.48
C ASP A 79 -18.75 8.13 7.66
N LEU A 80 -18.15 7.92 6.48
CA LEU A 80 -18.42 6.71 5.68
C LEU A 80 -17.81 5.48 6.33
N ASP A 81 -18.65 4.47 6.56
CA ASP A 81 -18.24 3.15 7.07
C ASP A 81 -17.16 2.46 6.20
N GLN A 82 -17.13 2.78 4.89
CA GLN A 82 -16.15 2.24 3.95
C GLN A 82 -14.79 2.93 4.01
N LEU A 83 -14.68 4.06 4.72
CA LEU A 83 -13.43 4.77 4.92
C LEU A 83 -12.73 4.26 6.18
N LEU A 84 -11.82 3.30 6.00
CA LEU A 84 -11.07 2.74 7.12
C LEU A 84 -10.02 3.74 7.61
N LYS A 85 -9.97 3.97 8.93
CA LYS A 85 -8.99 4.86 9.57
C LYS A 85 -8.00 4.03 10.40
N LYS A 86 -6.74 4.46 10.46
CA LYS A 86 -5.69 3.82 11.27
C LYS A 86 -4.60 4.82 11.64
N GLU A 87 -4.10 4.74 12.87
CA GLU A 87 -2.86 5.40 13.27
C GLU A 87 -1.66 4.45 13.09
N LEU A 88 -0.56 4.94 12.52
CA LEU A 88 0.70 4.20 12.35
C LEU A 88 1.65 4.44 13.53
N VAL A 89 2.73 3.67 13.58
CA VAL A 89 3.70 3.67 14.70
C VAL A 89 4.31 5.04 15.03
N ASP A 90 4.35 5.96 14.06
CA ASP A 90 4.88 7.32 14.22
C ASP A 90 3.79 8.40 14.40
N GLY A 91 2.53 7.98 14.62
CA GLY A 91 1.36 8.84 14.76
C GLY A 91 0.74 9.28 13.42
N THR A 92 1.27 8.84 12.28
CA THR A 92 0.67 9.12 10.97
C THR A 92 -0.73 8.50 10.90
N GLN A 93 -1.74 9.29 10.55
CA GLN A 93 -3.09 8.84 10.29
C GLN A 93 -3.20 8.37 8.84
N ARG A 94 -3.73 7.16 8.62
CA ARG A 94 -4.02 6.57 7.33
C ARG A 94 -5.53 6.38 7.18
N ARG A 95 -6.10 7.01 6.17
CA ARG A 95 -7.46 6.79 5.68
C ARG A 95 -7.43 5.92 4.44
N THR A 96 -8.30 4.93 4.33
CA THR A 96 -8.25 3.92 3.26
C THR A 96 -9.61 3.64 2.67
N PHE A 97 -9.70 3.66 1.35
CA PHE A 97 -10.75 2.98 0.61
C PHE A 97 -10.17 1.68 0.05
N SER A 98 -10.85 0.56 0.31
CA SER A 98 -10.55 -0.75 -0.26
C SER A 98 -11.64 -1.11 -1.26
N MET A 99 -11.24 -1.48 -2.46
CA MET A 99 -12.12 -1.85 -3.56
C MET A 99 -11.70 -3.21 -4.08
N ASN A 100 -12.66 -4.07 -4.37
CA ASN A 100 -12.42 -5.33 -5.05
C ASN A 100 -12.72 -5.15 -6.55
N MET A 101 -12.70 -6.26 -7.30
CA MET A 101 -12.99 -6.23 -8.74
C MET A 101 -14.42 -5.77 -9.10
N GLN A 102 -15.33 -5.67 -8.13
CA GLN A 102 -16.65 -5.06 -8.34
C GLN A 102 -16.59 -3.52 -8.36
N GLY A 103 -15.45 -2.93 -8.00
CA GLY A 103 -15.20 -1.50 -8.04
C GLY A 103 -15.54 -0.76 -6.76
N LEU A 104 -15.86 0.53 -6.89
CA LEU A 104 -16.18 1.40 -5.77
C LEU A 104 -17.56 1.07 -5.18
N ASN A 105 -17.66 1.04 -3.86
CA ASN A 105 -18.93 0.79 -3.17
C ASN A 105 -19.98 1.86 -3.50
N ASP A 106 -21.23 1.45 -3.71
CA ASP A 106 -22.34 2.34 -4.11
C ASP A 106 -22.53 3.53 -3.15
N GLN A 107 -22.42 3.34 -1.84
CA GLN A 107 -22.57 4.43 -0.86
C GLN A 107 -21.46 5.47 -1.00
N VAL A 108 -20.23 5.02 -1.30
CA VAL A 108 -19.11 5.92 -1.57
C VAL A 108 -19.32 6.63 -2.91
N ALA A 109 -19.81 5.92 -3.92
CA ALA A 109 -20.06 6.51 -5.24
C ALA A 109 -21.18 7.56 -5.21
N GLU A 110 -22.25 7.34 -4.45
CA GLU A 110 -23.33 8.30 -4.23
C GLU A 110 -22.85 9.55 -3.48
N ARG A 111 -22.03 9.37 -2.44
CA ARG A 111 -21.49 10.48 -1.65
C ARG A 111 -20.42 11.26 -2.40
N CYS A 112 -19.63 10.57 -3.22
CA CYS A 112 -18.46 11.12 -3.91
C CYS A 112 -18.50 10.78 -5.42
N PRO A 113 -19.43 11.35 -6.21
CA PRO A 113 -19.61 11.00 -7.62
C PRO A 113 -18.38 11.33 -8.48
N ALA A 114 -17.65 12.40 -8.15
CA ALA A 114 -16.40 12.74 -8.85
C ALA A 114 -15.32 11.67 -8.65
N PHE A 115 -15.24 11.09 -7.44
CA PHE A 115 -14.33 9.99 -7.13
C PHE A 115 -14.72 8.72 -7.90
N ALA A 116 -16.01 8.39 -7.97
CA ALA A 116 -16.49 7.25 -8.74
C ALA A 116 -16.10 7.34 -10.23
N ILE A 117 -16.28 8.51 -10.86
CA ILE A 117 -15.91 8.75 -12.26
C ILE A 117 -14.39 8.62 -12.45
N ALA A 118 -13.61 9.24 -11.58
CA ALA A 118 -12.15 9.18 -11.66
C ALA A 118 -11.61 7.76 -11.43
N HIS A 119 -12.21 7.02 -10.48
CA HIS A 119 -11.90 5.62 -10.22
C HIS A 119 -12.14 4.75 -11.44
N ALA A 120 -13.31 4.86 -12.09
CA ALA A 120 -13.62 4.05 -13.27
C ALA A 120 -12.60 4.26 -14.40
N ARG A 121 -12.21 5.53 -14.65
CA ARG A 121 -11.18 5.86 -15.66
C ARG A 121 -9.80 5.32 -15.27
N TYR A 122 -9.41 5.48 -14.01
CA TYR A 122 -8.14 4.97 -13.50
C TYR A 122 -8.08 3.45 -13.57
N ALA A 123 -9.09 2.74 -13.05
CA ALA A 123 -9.19 1.28 -13.08
C ALA A 123 -9.06 0.72 -14.50
N SER A 124 -9.80 1.28 -15.46
CA SER A 124 -9.70 0.85 -16.88
C SER A 124 -8.31 1.07 -17.49
N THR A 125 -7.63 2.14 -17.08
CA THR A 125 -6.24 2.41 -17.51
C THR A 125 -5.27 1.40 -16.92
N ILE A 126 -5.43 1.07 -15.63
CA ILE A 126 -4.63 0.05 -14.93
C ILE A 126 -4.91 -1.35 -15.51
N ASP A 127 -6.16 -1.71 -15.80
CA ASP A 127 -6.54 -2.98 -16.45
C ASP A 127 -5.78 -3.16 -17.77
N THR A 128 -5.82 -2.14 -18.61
CA THR A 128 -5.17 -2.16 -19.93
C THR A 128 -3.66 -2.32 -19.82
N ALA A 129 -3.02 -1.50 -18.97
CA ALA A 129 -1.57 -1.54 -18.78
C ALA A 129 -1.11 -2.86 -18.15
N THR A 130 -1.85 -3.37 -17.16
CA THR A 130 -1.54 -4.64 -16.47
C THR A 130 -1.73 -5.83 -17.41
N ALA A 131 -2.78 -5.84 -18.24
CA ALA A 131 -2.98 -6.88 -19.24
C ALA A 131 -1.86 -6.88 -20.29
N GLN A 132 -1.40 -5.70 -20.73
CA GLN A 132 -0.27 -5.58 -21.65
C GLN A 132 1.02 -6.09 -21.02
N PHE A 133 1.28 -5.73 -19.75
CA PHE A 133 2.43 -6.21 -18.99
C PHE A 133 2.44 -7.73 -18.85
N ALA A 134 1.32 -8.33 -18.44
CA ALA A 134 1.20 -9.78 -18.30
C ALA A 134 1.41 -10.51 -19.63
N LYS A 135 0.78 -10.06 -20.72
CA LYS A 135 1.03 -10.61 -22.07
C LYS A 135 2.49 -10.50 -22.49
N THR A 136 3.16 -9.40 -22.11
CA THR A 136 4.58 -9.21 -22.41
C THR A 136 5.42 -10.23 -21.66
N LEU A 137 5.19 -10.43 -20.36
CA LEU A 137 5.91 -11.44 -19.57
C LEU A 137 5.64 -12.86 -20.06
N ASP A 138 4.38 -13.20 -20.32
CA ASP A 138 3.97 -14.52 -20.84
C ASP A 138 4.64 -14.82 -22.19
N GLY A 139 4.78 -13.81 -23.05
CA GLY A 139 5.43 -13.95 -24.36
C GLY A 139 6.95 -14.21 -24.31
N ILE A 140 7.60 -13.91 -23.17
CA ILE A 140 9.04 -14.15 -22.97
C ILE A 140 9.27 -15.62 -22.64
N ASN A 141 8.35 -16.22 -21.90
CA ASN A 141 8.48 -17.55 -21.40
C ASN A 141 7.97 -18.57 -22.43
N LYS A 142 8.89 -19.10 -23.24
CA LYS A 142 8.58 -20.13 -24.25
C LYS A 142 8.44 -21.53 -23.65
N ASP A 143 8.73 -21.69 -22.36
CA ASP A 143 8.54 -22.95 -21.64
C ASP A 143 7.07 -23.07 -21.21
N LEU A 144 6.33 -23.91 -21.94
CA LEU A 144 4.91 -24.19 -21.71
C LEU A 144 4.59 -24.83 -20.35
N THR A 145 5.61 -25.13 -19.52
CA THR A 145 5.43 -25.64 -18.16
C THR A 145 5.22 -24.54 -17.12
N SER A 146 5.38 -23.27 -17.49
CA SER A 146 5.18 -22.14 -16.57
C SER A 146 3.73 -21.65 -16.56
N ASP A 147 3.29 -21.20 -15.39
CA ASP A 147 2.03 -20.48 -15.22
C ASP A 147 2.06 -19.15 -15.98
N LEU A 148 0.93 -18.80 -16.58
CA LEU A 148 0.73 -17.54 -17.30
C LEU A 148 0.14 -16.48 -16.38
N LEU A 149 0.61 -15.25 -16.48
CA LEU A 149 0.09 -14.09 -15.75
C LEU A 149 -1.20 -13.53 -16.37
N ALA A 150 -1.36 -13.59 -17.70
CA ALA A 150 -2.51 -12.96 -18.35
C ALA A 150 -3.87 -13.52 -17.87
N PRO A 151 -4.07 -14.84 -17.68
CA PRO A 151 -5.29 -15.37 -17.08
C PRO A 151 -5.52 -14.88 -15.64
N ILE A 152 -4.44 -14.77 -14.86
CA ILE A 152 -4.52 -14.28 -13.48
C ILE A 152 -4.95 -12.81 -13.45
N VAL A 153 -4.42 -11.98 -14.37
CA VAL A 153 -4.82 -10.56 -14.47
C VAL A 153 -6.30 -10.40 -14.83
N GLN A 154 -6.89 -11.37 -15.53
CA GLN A 154 -8.29 -11.32 -15.94
C GLN A 154 -9.25 -11.86 -14.87
N GLU A 155 -8.86 -12.92 -14.18
CA GLU A 155 -9.76 -13.70 -13.32
C GLU A 155 -9.40 -13.64 -11.82
N GLY A 156 -8.31 -12.94 -11.49
CA GLY A 156 -7.79 -12.86 -10.14
C GLY A 156 -8.67 -12.03 -9.20
N LEU A 157 -8.55 -12.33 -7.91
CA LEU A 157 -9.27 -11.61 -6.85
C LEU A 157 -8.59 -10.28 -6.49
N HIS A 158 -8.24 -9.45 -7.46
CA HIS A 158 -7.42 -8.27 -7.23
C HIS A 158 -8.09 -7.26 -6.29
N LEU A 159 -7.27 -6.50 -5.58
CA LEU A 159 -7.72 -5.49 -4.62
C LEU A 159 -7.08 -4.14 -4.95
N ASP A 160 -7.91 -3.13 -5.12
CA ASP A 160 -7.49 -1.74 -5.24
C ASP A 160 -7.52 -1.07 -3.88
N HIS A 161 -6.46 -0.33 -3.58
CA HIS A 161 -6.32 0.45 -2.37
C HIS A 161 -6.00 1.90 -2.71
N PHE A 162 -6.81 2.79 -2.15
CA PHE A 162 -6.45 4.18 -1.99
C PHE A 162 -6.07 4.43 -0.52
N HIS A 163 -4.97 5.15 -0.30
CA HIS A 163 -4.55 5.57 1.03
C HIS A 163 -4.27 7.08 1.05
N ALA A 164 -4.89 7.79 1.99
CA ALA A 164 -4.54 9.16 2.37
C ALA A 164 -3.80 9.14 3.71
N TYR A 165 -2.52 9.47 3.69
CA TYR A 165 -1.68 9.57 4.89
C TYR A 165 -1.52 11.02 5.29
N ALA A 166 -1.78 11.34 6.54
CA ALA A 166 -1.60 12.67 7.10
C ALA A 166 -0.91 12.56 8.45
N LYS A 167 0.06 13.43 8.72
CA LYS A 167 0.71 13.48 10.03
C LYS A 167 0.09 14.62 10.83
N PRO A 168 -0.63 14.35 11.94
CA PRO A 168 -1.18 15.41 12.74
C PRO A 168 -0.06 16.30 13.30
N ALA A 169 -0.36 17.57 13.55
CA ALA A 169 0.59 18.49 14.17
C ALA A 169 0.96 17.98 15.57
N VAL A 170 2.18 17.45 15.73
CA VAL A 170 2.64 16.92 17.02
C VAL A 170 3.01 18.10 17.92
N THR A 171 2.27 18.28 19.01
CA THR A 171 2.53 19.29 20.06
C THR A 171 3.57 18.84 21.10
N THR A 172 4.17 17.66 20.97
CA THR A 172 5.06 17.08 21.99
C THR A 172 6.44 16.69 21.45
N THR A 173 7.48 17.20 22.11
CA THR A 173 8.91 17.05 21.79
C THR A 173 9.50 15.66 22.08
N ASN A 174 8.67 14.66 22.41
CA ASN A 174 9.12 13.35 22.93
C ASN A 174 8.63 12.14 22.12
N ALA A 175 8.10 12.32 20.91
CA ALA A 175 7.75 11.19 20.06
C ALA A 175 9.03 10.39 19.70
N PRO A 176 9.05 9.06 19.89
CA PRO A 176 10.18 8.24 19.45
C PRO A 176 10.47 8.53 17.97
N HIS A 177 11.74 8.76 17.64
CA HIS A 177 12.19 9.02 16.28
C HIS A 177 12.07 7.74 15.42
N HIS A 178 10.86 7.36 15.05
CA HIS A 178 10.63 6.33 14.06
C HIS A 178 11.12 6.86 12.71
N ARG A 179 12.09 6.15 12.11
CA ARG A 179 12.66 6.51 10.80
C ARG A 179 11.68 6.24 9.65
N LEU A 180 10.74 5.31 9.85
CA LEU A 180 9.72 4.92 8.89
C LEU A 180 8.34 5.07 9.54
N SER A 181 7.39 5.62 8.80
CA SER A 181 5.98 5.71 9.19
C SER A 181 5.25 4.38 8.96
N LEU A 182 5.61 3.65 7.90
CA LEU A 182 5.23 2.25 7.70
C LEU A 182 6.50 1.40 7.69
N GLU A 183 6.54 0.39 8.56
CA GLU A 183 7.70 -0.48 8.73
C GLU A 183 8.03 -1.29 7.46
N LEU A 184 9.26 -1.81 7.40
CA LEU A 184 9.71 -2.63 6.29
C LEU A 184 8.91 -3.93 6.21
N HIS A 185 8.31 -4.19 5.04
CA HIS A 185 7.55 -5.41 4.75
C HIS A 185 7.65 -5.74 3.26
N ALA A 186 7.29 -6.96 2.90
CA ALA A 186 7.01 -7.33 1.51
C ALA A 186 5.52 -7.68 1.42
N ASP A 187 4.88 -7.32 0.31
CA ASP A 187 3.47 -7.60 0.11
C ASP A 187 3.24 -9.10 -0.13
N ALA A 188 2.14 -9.62 0.43
CA ALA A 188 1.79 -11.03 0.26
C ALA A 188 1.30 -11.37 -1.16
N GLY A 189 0.87 -10.39 -1.97
CA GLY A 189 0.34 -10.62 -3.32
C GLY A 189 1.37 -10.99 -4.37
N LEU A 190 0.92 -11.22 -5.62
CA LEU A 190 1.83 -11.44 -6.75
C LEU A 190 2.62 -10.16 -7.03
N MET A 191 1.92 -9.06 -7.27
CA MET A 191 2.53 -7.75 -7.49
C MET A 191 1.63 -6.67 -6.92
N ILE A 192 2.22 -5.54 -6.56
CA ILE A 192 1.49 -4.29 -6.46
C ILE A 192 1.76 -3.45 -7.70
N VAL A 193 0.67 -3.06 -8.37
CA VAL A 193 0.67 -2.16 -9.53
C VAL A 193 0.23 -0.79 -9.03
N PHE A 194 1.13 0.19 -9.01
CA PHE A 194 0.88 1.46 -8.34
C PHE A 194 1.39 2.65 -9.13
N ALA A 195 0.77 3.80 -8.90
CA ALA A 195 1.20 5.07 -9.46
C ALA A 195 2.07 5.84 -8.45
N LYS A 196 2.88 6.77 -8.93
CA LYS A 196 3.58 7.73 -8.05
C LYS A 196 2.55 8.47 -7.18
N SER A 197 2.76 8.45 -5.87
CA SER A 197 1.94 9.18 -4.90
C SER A 197 1.99 10.69 -5.12
N HIS A 198 0.94 11.39 -4.72
CA HIS A 198 0.87 12.85 -4.79
C HIS A 198 0.69 13.46 -3.40
N PHE A 199 1.25 14.64 -3.19
CA PHE A 199 1.09 15.37 -1.93
C PHE A 199 0.14 16.55 -2.14
N PHE A 200 -0.92 16.57 -1.34
CA PHE A 200 -1.88 17.66 -1.26
C PHE A 200 -1.68 18.42 0.04
N THR A 201 -2.07 19.68 0.04
CA THR A 201 -2.10 20.57 1.19
C THR A 201 -3.55 21.01 1.39
N GLU A 202 -4.10 20.74 2.56
CA GLU A 202 -5.48 21.14 2.88
C GLU A 202 -5.51 22.59 3.38
N THR A 203 -5.98 23.50 2.54
CA THR A 203 -6.10 24.92 2.89
C THR A 203 -7.13 25.14 4.00
N THR A 204 -7.08 26.31 4.65
CA THR A 204 -8.01 26.72 5.71
C THR A 204 -9.50 26.70 5.33
N ASN A 205 -9.82 26.63 4.03
CA ASN A 205 -11.19 26.53 3.53
C ASN A 205 -11.61 25.09 3.21
N GLY A 206 -10.82 24.08 3.60
CA GLY A 206 -11.06 22.66 3.30
C GLY A 206 -10.83 22.28 1.84
N LYS A 207 -10.17 23.14 1.05
CA LYS A 207 -9.82 22.86 -0.33
C LYS A 207 -8.42 22.27 -0.40
N LEU A 208 -8.26 21.18 -1.15
CA LEU A 208 -6.96 20.61 -1.46
C LEU A 208 -6.24 21.43 -2.54
N GLU A 209 -4.98 21.73 -2.28
CA GLU A 209 -4.06 22.31 -3.26
C GLU A 209 -2.83 21.41 -3.39
N GLN A 210 -2.16 21.46 -4.53
CA GLN A 210 -0.90 20.72 -4.70
C GLN A 210 0.13 21.25 -3.70
N ALA A 211 0.79 20.35 -2.98
CA ALA A 211 1.88 20.74 -2.10
C ALA A 211 3.02 21.36 -2.94
N THR A 212 3.51 22.53 -2.52
CA THR A 212 4.49 23.33 -3.26
C THR A 212 5.90 22.75 -3.29
N GLU A 213 6.17 21.71 -2.51
CA GLU A 213 7.45 21.02 -2.47
C GLU A 213 7.27 19.55 -2.88
N ASP A 214 8.12 19.07 -3.79
CA ASP A 214 8.30 17.64 -4.06
C ASP A 214 8.96 17.04 -2.81
N LYS A 215 8.13 16.76 -1.81
CA LYS A 215 8.60 16.23 -0.54
C LYS A 215 9.18 14.86 -0.84
N ALA A 216 10.51 14.76 -0.77
CA ALA A 216 11.29 13.56 -1.07
C ALA A 216 11.00 12.34 -0.16
N GLY A 217 9.92 12.38 0.63
CA GLY A 217 9.39 11.26 1.41
C GLY A 217 8.36 10.46 0.63
N GLY A 218 8.15 9.22 1.04
CA GLY A 218 7.16 8.34 0.43
C GLY A 218 7.64 6.91 0.48
N LEU A 219 8.14 6.39 -0.64
CA LEU A 219 8.55 4.99 -0.76
C LEU A 219 10.06 4.83 -0.49
N VAL A 220 10.41 3.86 0.34
CA VAL A 220 11.78 3.38 0.54
C VAL A 220 11.78 1.88 0.28
N ILE A 221 12.77 1.38 -0.45
CA ILE A 221 12.92 -0.05 -0.74
C ILE A 221 14.29 -0.54 -0.27
N GLU A 222 14.38 -1.81 0.10
CA GLU A 222 15.65 -2.48 0.36
C GLU A 222 16.18 -3.09 -0.95
N LEU A 223 17.42 -2.73 -1.30
CA LEU A 223 18.19 -3.34 -2.37
C LEU A 223 19.57 -3.71 -1.84
N ASP A 224 19.96 -4.98 -1.99
CA ASP A 224 21.26 -5.50 -1.53
C ASP A 224 21.59 -5.14 -0.07
N GLY A 225 20.57 -5.22 0.81
CA GLY A 225 20.67 -4.90 2.23
C GLY A 225 20.77 -3.40 2.56
N SER A 226 20.62 -2.53 1.56
CA SER A 226 20.63 -1.07 1.72
C SER A 226 19.26 -0.46 1.41
N LEU A 227 18.83 0.50 2.23
CA LEU A 227 17.61 1.25 1.96
C LEU A 227 17.87 2.37 0.95
N VAL A 228 17.09 2.38 -0.13
CA VAL A 228 17.17 3.36 -1.21
C VAL A 228 15.79 3.94 -1.52
N ARG A 229 15.77 5.10 -2.18
CA ARG A 229 14.55 5.78 -2.60
C ARG A 229 14.34 5.64 -4.10
N PRO A 230 13.29 4.93 -4.55
CA PRO A 230 12.95 4.88 -5.96
C PRO A 230 12.63 6.26 -6.52
N THR A 231 13.18 6.56 -7.69
CA THR A 231 12.85 7.77 -8.46
C THR A 231 11.62 7.47 -9.31
N LEU A 232 10.49 8.05 -8.90
CA LEU A 232 9.20 7.86 -9.56
C LEU A 232 8.82 9.12 -10.36
N LYS A 233 8.39 8.94 -11.61
CA LYS A 233 7.80 9.92 -12.52
C LYS A 233 6.28 9.88 -12.54
N ASP A 234 5.71 10.97 -13.04
CA ASP A 234 4.30 11.28 -13.01
C ASP A 234 3.47 10.58 -14.10
N ASP A 235 4.12 10.19 -15.20
CA ASP A 235 3.55 9.56 -16.39
C ASP A 235 3.85 8.04 -16.49
N GLU A 236 4.36 7.44 -15.41
CA GLU A 236 4.79 6.04 -15.36
C GLU A 236 3.97 5.23 -14.33
N LEU A 237 3.64 3.99 -14.69
CA LEU A 237 3.01 3.01 -13.80
C LEU A 237 4.04 2.00 -13.31
N TYR A 238 4.05 1.68 -12.02
CA TYR A 238 5.05 0.82 -11.41
C TYR A 238 4.50 -0.55 -11.11
N PHE A 239 5.34 -1.57 -11.31
CA PHE A 239 5.07 -2.96 -11.00
C PHE A 239 6.13 -3.41 -10.01
N MET A 240 5.72 -3.76 -8.80
CA MET A 240 6.61 -4.21 -7.74
C MET A 240 6.19 -5.62 -7.31
N ALA A 241 7.14 -6.57 -7.36
CA ALA A 241 6.91 -7.95 -7.02
C ALA A 241 6.69 -8.14 -5.51
N GLY A 242 5.66 -8.91 -5.17
CA GLY A 242 5.39 -9.40 -3.83
C GLY A 242 5.85 -10.84 -3.65
N GLU A 243 5.67 -11.36 -2.44
CA GLU A 243 6.02 -12.73 -2.06
C GLU A 243 5.26 -13.77 -2.90
N GLY A 244 4.01 -13.47 -3.26
CA GLY A 244 3.19 -14.38 -4.04
C GLY A 244 3.79 -14.70 -5.41
N LEU A 245 4.41 -13.72 -6.09
CA LEU A 245 4.97 -13.94 -7.44
C LEU A 245 6.19 -14.85 -7.40
N GLN A 246 6.91 -14.88 -6.27
CA GLN A 246 8.02 -15.79 -6.07
C GLN A 246 7.57 -17.19 -5.62
N HIS A 247 6.43 -17.31 -4.93
CA HIS A 247 6.10 -18.52 -4.17
C HIS A 247 4.80 -19.24 -4.56
N TRP A 248 3.79 -18.54 -5.07
CA TRP A 248 2.47 -19.15 -5.28
C TRP A 248 2.32 -19.87 -6.62
N GLY A 249 3.21 -19.62 -7.58
CA GLY A 249 3.20 -20.26 -8.90
C GLY A 249 4.60 -20.57 -9.44
N GLN A 250 4.65 -21.09 -10.66
CA GLN A 250 5.87 -21.27 -11.44
C GLN A 250 5.84 -20.36 -12.66
N PHE A 251 6.26 -19.11 -12.51
CA PHE A 251 6.23 -18.12 -13.59
C PHE A 251 7.52 -18.10 -14.45
N GLY A 252 8.33 -19.16 -14.37
CA GLY A 252 9.57 -19.35 -15.15
C GLY A 252 10.79 -18.49 -14.76
N HIS A 253 10.63 -17.60 -13.78
CA HIS A 253 11.69 -16.68 -13.34
C HIS A 253 11.78 -16.64 -11.81
N LYS A 254 12.91 -16.17 -11.28
CA LYS A 254 13.10 -15.99 -9.84
C LYS A 254 12.98 -14.50 -9.50
N PHE A 255 11.74 -14.06 -9.34
CA PHE A 255 11.44 -12.67 -9.03
C PHE A 255 11.88 -12.29 -7.61
N HIS A 256 12.27 -11.03 -7.42
CA HIS A 256 12.68 -10.52 -6.12
C HIS A 256 11.49 -9.85 -5.42
N PRO A 257 10.93 -10.43 -4.34
CA PRO A 257 9.92 -9.75 -3.53
C PRO A 257 10.52 -8.50 -2.90
N VAL A 258 9.94 -7.34 -3.15
CA VAL A 258 10.52 -6.07 -2.72
C VAL A 258 10.14 -5.78 -1.27
N VAL A 259 11.15 -5.77 -0.40
CA VAL A 259 11.00 -5.25 0.95
C VAL A 259 10.98 -3.73 0.88
N HIS A 260 9.93 -3.12 1.42
CA HIS A 260 9.71 -1.69 1.32
C HIS A 260 9.04 -1.13 2.58
N GLY A 261 9.20 0.17 2.78
CA GLY A 261 8.59 0.93 3.86
C GLY A 261 8.16 2.30 3.37
N MET A 262 7.50 3.04 4.26
CA MET A 262 7.01 4.37 3.95
C MET A 262 7.56 5.40 4.92
N VAL A 263 7.91 6.58 4.41
CA VAL A 263 8.35 7.72 5.21
C VAL A 263 7.44 8.91 4.92
N MET A 264 6.69 9.36 5.92
CA MET A 264 6.09 10.69 5.87
C MET A 264 7.18 11.75 6.03
N PRO A 265 7.21 12.79 5.19
CA PRO A 265 8.22 13.85 5.32
C PRO A 265 8.15 14.53 6.70
N ALA A 266 9.31 14.73 7.33
CA ALA A 266 9.41 15.21 8.72
C ALA A 266 9.01 16.68 8.91
N ASP A 267 8.95 17.45 7.84
CA ASP A 267 8.58 18.87 7.79
C ASP A 267 7.07 19.08 7.53
N VAL A 268 6.27 18.02 7.59
CA VAL A 268 4.80 18.05 7.39
C VAL A 268 4.05 18.55 8.64
N HIS A 269 4.76 18.95 9.69
CA HIS A 269 4.11 19.46 10.90
C HIS A 269 3.55 20.86 10.69
N GLY A 270 2.22 21.02 10.81
CA GLY A 270 1.57 22.32 10.87
C GLY A 270 0.27 22.41 10.08
N SER A 271 -0.34 23.58 10.15
CA SER A 271 -1.44 23.99 9.26
C SER A 271 -0.84 24.82 8.12
N PRO A 272 -1.17 24.54 6.85
CA PRO A 272 -2.12 23.52 6.37
C PRO A 272 -1.60 22.06 6.49
N GLU A 273 -2.50 21.10 6.76
CA GLU A 273 -2.17 19.67 6.84
C GLU A 273 -1.71 19.16 5.45
N VAL A 274 -0.60 18.43 5.40
CA VAL A 274 -0.17 17.76 4.15
C VAL A 274 -0.66 16.32 4.14
N VAL A 275 -1.34 15.97 3.06
CA VAL A 275 -1.87 14.63 2.81
C VAL A 275 -1.07 13.97 1.67
N ARG A 276 -0.47 12.82 1.94
CA ARG A 276 0.11 11.95 0.93
C ARG A 276 -0.96 10.99 0.42
N ALA A 277 -1.35 11.15 -0.84
CA ALA A 277 -2.28 10.27 -1.54
C ALA A 277 -1.53 9.17 -2.30
N PHE A 278 -1.89 7.92 -2.06
CA PHE A 278 -1.33 6.74 -2.72
C PHE A 278 -2.43 5.85 -3.28
N ALA A 279 -2.16 5.23 -4.42
CA ALA A 279 -3.05 4.31 -5.11
C ALA A 279 -2.27 3.09 -5.60
N GLY A 280 -2.77 1.89 -5.29
CA GLY A 280 -2.16 0.64 -5.75
C GLY A 280 -3.17 -0.49 -5.88
N ARG A 281 -2.95 -1.35 -6.89
CA ARG A 281 -3.66 -2.60 -7.11
C ARG A 281 -2.79 -3.78 -6.72
N MET A 282 -3.27 -4.61 -5.81
CA MET A 282 -2.66 -5.90 -5.51
C MET A 282 -3.17 -6.95 -6.50
N LEU A 283 -2.27 -7.52 -7.29
CA LEU A 283 -2.55 -8.67 -8.14
C LEU A 283 -2.53 -9.95 -7.30
N LEU A 284 -3.61 -10.70 -7.41
CA LEU A 284 -3.92 -11.88 -6.59
C LEU A 284 -4.42 -13.01 -7.50
N LEU A 285 -4.22 -14.25 -7.07
CA LEU A 285 -4.66 -15.41 -7.82
C LEU A 285 -6.20 -15.54 -7.85
N PRO A 286 -6.76 -16.26 -8.83
CA PRO A 286 -8.14 -16.74 -8.75
C PRO A 286 -8.34 -17.64 -7.53
N ALA A 287 -9.55 -17.64 -6.97
CA ALA A 287 -9.87 -18.37 -5.73
C ALA A 287 -9.54 -19.87 -5.79
N GLN A 288 -9.75 -20.48 -6.96
CA GLN A 288 -9.60 -21.90 -7.22
C GLN A 288 -8.16 -22.32 -7.51
N THR A 289 -7.24 -21.37 -7.73
CA THR A 289 -5.86 -21.68 -8.07
C THR A 289 -5.14 -22.29 -6.89
N ILE A 290 -4.52 -23.45 -7.10
CA ILE A 290 -3.71 -24.13 -6.09
C ILE A 290 -2.35 -23.45 -6.00
N MET A 291 -1.99 -22.93 -4.81
CA MET A 291 -0.71 -22.27 -4.59
C MET A 291 0.41 -23.31 -4.49
N ARG A 292 1.48 -23.10 -5.27
CA ARG A 292 2.61 -24.04 -5.39
C ARG A 292 3.32 -24.32 -4.06
N ASN A 293 3.51 -23.29 -3.23
CA ASN A 293 4.24 -23.40 -1.96
C ASN A 293 3.53 -24.25 -0.90
N THR A 294 2.20 -24.30 -0.92
CA THR A 294 1.39 -24.90 0.16
C THR A 294 0.50 -26.05 -0.31
N GLY A 295 0.16 -26.10 -1.60
CA GLY A 295 -0.79 -27.08 -2.15
C GLY A 295 -2.25 -26.80 -1.82
N VAL A 296 -2.59 -25.69 -1.14
CA VAL A 296 -3.98 -25.27 -0.89
C VAL A 296 -4.45 -24.27 -1.95
N THR A 297 -5.77 -24.13 -2.10
CA THR A 297 -6.31 -23.11 -3.00
C THR A 297 -6.10 -21.70 -2.44
N PHE A 298 -5.97 -20.70 -3.31
CA PHE A 298 -5.85 -19.30 -2.92
C PHE A 298 -7.10 -18.82 -2.13
N GLY A 299 -8.27 -19.34 -2.46
CA GLY A 299 -9.51 -19.10 -1.72
C GLY A 299 -9.48 -19.64 -0.29
N GLU A 300 -8.85 -20.79 -0.06
CA GLU A 300 -8.63 -21.31 1.30
C GLU A 300 -7.60 -20.48 2.05
N TYR A 301 -6.51 -20.09 1.38
CA TYR A 301 -5.48 -19.22 1.95
C TYR A 301 -6.04 -17.85 2.37
N THR A 302 -6.85 -17.20 1.53
CA THR A 302 -7.48 -15.91 1.83
C THR A 302 -8.48 -16.03 2.97
N LYS A 303 -9.27 -17.11 3.04
CA LYS A 303 -10.15 -17.39 4.19
C LYS A 303 -9.36 -17.60 5.48
N ALA A 304 -8.27 -18.37 5.43
CA ALA A 304 -7.41 -18.61 6.60
C ALA A 304 -6.72 -17.31 7.06
N THR A 305 -6.19 -16.53 6.11
CA THR A 305 -5.61 -15.20 6.37
C THR A 305 -6.65 -14.28 7.00
N THR A 306 -7.86 -14.25 6.46
CA THR A 306 -8.96 -13.46 7.02
C THR A 306 -9.23 -13.90 8.46
N ARG A 307 -9.44 -15.19 8.73
CA ARG A 307 -9.66 -15.69 10.11
C ARG A 307 -8.52 -15.35 11.05
N HIS A 308 -7.28 -15.47 10.59
CA HIS A 308 -6.09 -15.13 11.38
C HIS A 308 -6.05 -13.63 11.73
N LEU A 309 -6.24 -12.76 10.74
CA LEU A 309 -6.38 -11.31 10.95
C LEU A 309 -7.57 -11.01 11.87
N LYS A 310 -8.62 -11.83 11.79
CA LYS A 310 -9.80 -11.75 12.65
C LYS A 310 -9.61 -12.33 14.06
N SER A 311 -8.41 -12.80 14.42
CA SER A 311 -8.14 -13.56 15.66
C SER A 311 -9.13 -14.72 15.91
N GLU A 312 -9.81 -15.21 14.87
CA GLU A 312 -10.74 -16.35 14.95
C GLU A 312 -9.99 -17.68 14.84
N ALA A 313 -8.68 -17.61 14.65
CA ALA A 313 -7.78 -18.75 14.51
C ALA A 313 -7.55 -19.47 15.86
N SER A 314 -7.90 -20.76 15.90
CA SER A 314 -7.44 -21.67 16.95
C SER A 314 -5.97 -22.07 16.69
N SER A 315 -5.27 -22.57 17.72
CA SER A 315 -3.81 -22.86 17.71
C SER A 315 -3.28 -23.78 16.60
N GLY A 316 -4.15 -24.37 15.77
CA GLY A 316 -3.76 -25.12 14.57
C GLY A 316 -3.62 -24.26 13.30
N GLU A 317 -4.19 -23.05 13.23
CA GLU A 317 -4.22 -22.21 12.03
C GLU A 317 -3.00 -21.27 11.88
N GLU A 318 -2.25 -21.02 12.97
CA GLU A 318 -0.95 -20.31 12.90
C GLU A 318 0.04 -21.01 11.95
N SER A 319 -0.08 -22.35 11.85
CA SER A 319 0.67 -23.19 10.91
C SER A 319 0.49 -22.73 9.45
N VAL A 320 -0.74 -22.48 9.00
CA VAL A 320 -1.04 -22.16 7.59
C VAL A 320 -0.43 -20.81 7.16
N MET A 321 -0.35 -19.85 8.07
CA MET A 321 0.24 -18.52 7.79
C MET A 321 1.77 -18.56 7.72
N SER A 322 2.41 -19.45 8.49
CA SER A 322 3.85 -19.72 8.34
C SER A 322 4.16 -20.54 7.09
N LEU A 323 3.23 -21.41 6.65
CA LEU A 323 3.40 -22.25 5.47
C LEU A 323 3.27 -21.48 4.15
N ALA A 324 2.46 -20.42 4.12
CA ALA A 324 2.26 -19.58 2.94
C ALA A 324 3.33 -18.50 2.75
N CYS A 325 4.18 -18.27 3.77
CA CYS A 325 5.30 -17.35 3.72
C CYS A 325 6.64 -18.10 3.51
N PRO A 326 7.71 -17.42 3.10
CA PRO A 326 9.06 -18.00 3.13
C PRO A 326 9.43 -18.52 4.52
N VAL A 327 10.27 -19.57 4.58
CA VAL A 327 10.74 -20.14 5.85
C VAL A 327 11.34 -19.05 6.76
N GLY A 328 10.82 -18.94 7.98
CA GLY A 328 11.23 -17.94 8.97
C GLY A 328 10.49 -16.59 8.86
N ARG A 329 9.64 -16.40 7.86
CA ARG A 329 8.70 -15.28 7.76
C ARG A 329 7.30 -15.75 8.15
N VAL A 330 6.53 -14.86 8.75
CA VAL A 330 5.12 -15.10 9.10
C VAL A 330 4.33 -13.93 8.56
N LEU A 331 3.19 -14.21 7.94
CA LEU A 331 2.25 -13.17 7.56
C LEU A 331 1.82 -12.44 8.84
N ARG A 332 2.29 -11.22 8.99
CA ARG A 332 1.86 -10.34 10.05
C ARG A 332 0.88 -9.35 9.46
N ALA A 333 -0.17 -9.10 10.21
CA ALA A 333 -0.91 -7.90 9.98
C ALA A 333 0.07 -6.70 10.07
N SER A 334 -0.09 -5.71 9.18
CA SER A 334 0.83 -4.55 9.06
C SER A 334 1.08 -3.76 10.35
N ASP A 335 0.37 -4.08 11.43
CA ASP A 335 0.68 -3.74 12.82
C ASP A 335 0.03 -4.80 13.74
N SER A 336 0.57 -4.98 14.94
CA SER A 336 -0.05 -5.69 16.07
C SER A 336 -1.45 -5.17 16.46
N SER A 337 -1.78 -3.92 16.11
CA SER A 337 -3.14 -3.34 16.23
C SER A 337 -4.16 -3.91 15.23
N CYS A 338 -3.71 -4.61 14.18
CA CYS A 338 -4.58 -5.37 13.29
C CYS A 338 -4.88 -6.79 13.83
N THR A 339 -4.62 -7.02 15.12
CA THR A 339 -5.26 -8.12 15.85
C THR A 339 -6.72 -7.72 16.03
N LEU A 340 -7.62 -8.24 15.20
CA LEU A 340 -9.05 -8.05 15.43
C LEU A 340 -9.35 -8.50 16.86
N SER A 341 -9.96 -7.64 17.65
CA SER A 341 -10.55 -8.06 18.91
C SER A 341 -11.95 -8.58 18.66
N ILE A 342 -12.33 -9.64 19.37
CA ILE A 342 -13.67 -10.22 19.24
C ILE A 342 -14.64 -9.41 20.11
N TRP A 343 -15.43 -8.55 19.46
CA TRP A 343 -16.49 -7.76 20.08
C TRP A 343 -17.85 -8.42 19.87
N SER A 344 -18.69 -8.33 20.89
CA SER A 344 -20.05 -8.85 20.84
C SER A 344 -21.00 -7.91 21.57
N PRO A 345 -22.27 -7.81 21.14
CA PRO A 345 -23.25 -6.97 21.81
C PRO A 345 -23.39 -7.36 23.28
N GLY A 346 -23.16 -6.40 24.18
CA GLY A 346 -23.40 -6.53 25.60
C GLY A 346 -24.89 -6.40 25.97
N PRO A 347 -25.24 -6.59 27.26
CA PRO A 347 -26.61 -6.47 27.72
C PRO A 347 -27.26 -5.11 27.38
N GLY A 348 -28.37 -5.16 26.65
CA GLY A 348 -29.12 -3.96 26.26
C GLY A 348 -28.51 -3.18 25.08
N SER A 349 -27.61 -3.80 24.33
CA SER A 349 -27.20 -3.36 22.99
C SER A 349 -28.27 -3.71 21.96
N THR A 350 -28.45 -2.85 20.95
CA THR A 350 -29.26 -3.13 19.75
C THR A 350 -28.41 -3.49 18.54
N ALA A 351 -27.08 -3.50 18.68
CA ALA A 351 -26.16 -3.82 17.60
C ALA A 351 -26.10 -5.33 17.35
N THR A 352 -25.77 -5.70 16.12
CA THR A 352 -25.41 -7.06 15.72
C THR A 352 -23.96 -7.36 16.05
N LYS A 353 -23.60 -8.65 16.02
CA LYS A 353 -22.20 -9.05 16.16
C LYS A 353 -21.35 -8.47 15.03
N GLU A 354 -21.80 -8.52 13.78
CA GLU A 354 -21.08 -7.87 12.68
C GLU A 354 -20.86 -6.37 12.92
N GLU A 355 -21.87 -5.63 13.40
CA GLU A 355 -21.75 -4.20 13.68
C GLU A 355 -20.76 -3.90 14.82
N CYS A 356 -20.78 -4.66 15.92
CA CYS A 356 -19.79 -4.54 16.99
C CYS A 356 -18.38 -4.90 16.50
N MET A 357 -18.23 -6.03 15.81
CA MET A 357 -16.95 -6.47 15.25
C MET A 357 -16.39 -5.45 14.26
N ARG A 358 -17.24 -4.72 13.55
CA ARG A 358 -16.84 -3.67 12.63
C ARG A 358 -16.45 -2.39 13.38
N GLN A 359 -17.39 -1.80 14.12
CA GLN A 359 -17.20 -0.49 14.76
C GLN A 359 -16.02 -0.50 15.75
N CYS A 360 -15.96 -1.52 16.60
CA CYS A 360 -14.99 -1.59 17.67
C CYS A 360 -13.60 -2.07 17.23
N ASN A 361 -13.43 -2.47 15.97
CA ASN A 361 -12.12 -2.77 15.40
C ASN A 361 -11.60 -1.66 14.46
N ILE A 362 -12.34 -0.57 14.30
CA ILE A 362 -11.84 0.66 13.66
C ILE A 362 -11.09 1.45 14.75
N TRP A 363 -9.87 1.03 15.12
CA TRP A 363 -9.06 1.72 16.12
C TRP A 363 -8.21 2.84 15.49
N GLY A 364 -8.25 4.02 16.11
CA GLY A 364 -7.38 5.16 15.76
C GLY A 364 -7.82 6.54 16.28
N HIS A 365 -9.08 6.72 16.70
CA HIS A 365 -9.57 8.01 17.19
C HIS A 365 -10.48 7.88 18.43
N ALA A 366 -10.47 8.90 19.30
CA ALA A 366 -11.18 8.89 20.59
C ALA A 366 -12.71 8.91 20.46
N ASP A 367 -13.22 9.49 19.37
CA ASP A 367 -14.63 9.50 18.98
C ASP A 367 -15.12 8.11 18.56
N GLU A 368 -14.34 7.36 17.77
CA GLU A 368 -14.68 5.98 17.35
C GLU A 368 -14.69 5.00 18.54
N ALA A 369 -13.81 5.20 19.52
CA ALA A 369 -13.82 4.44 20.76
C ALA A 369 -15.09 4.69 21.59
N GLN A 370 -15.58 5.93 21.61
CA GLN A 370 -16.82 6.28 22.31
C GLN A 370 -18.05 5.66 21.61
N LEU A 371 -18.06 5.63 20.28
CA LEU A 371 -19.12 4.95 19.50
C LEU A 371 -19.21 3.45 19.84
N CYS A 372 -18.08 2.77 20.02
CA CYS A 372 -18.08 1.38 20.47
C CYS A 372 -18.75 1.22 21.85
N LEU A 373 -18.40 2.08 22.81
CA LEU A 373 -18.99 2.09 24.15
C LEU A 373 -20.49 2.41 24.13
N ASP A 374 -20.92 3.35 23.29
CA ASP A 374 -22.30 3.77 23.15
C ASP A 374 -23.18 2.68 22.54
N MET A 375 -22.62 1.90 21.60
CA MET A 375 -23.25 0.69 21.06
C MET A 375 -23.34 -0.44 22.08
N LYS A 376 -22.68 -0.31 23.24
CA LYS A 376 -22.56 -1.35 24.27
C LYS A 376 -21.98 -2.65 23.70
N CYS A 377 -21.03 -2.49 22.80
CA CYS A 377 -20.04 -3.50 22.49
C CYS A 377 -18.88 -3.31 23.51
#